data_AF-A0A8S4QIU2-F1
#
_entry.id   AF-A0A8S4QIU2-F1
#
_cell.length_a   1.000
_cell.length_b   1.000
_cell.length_c   1.000
_cell.angle_alpha   90.00
_cell.angle_beta   90.00
_cell.angle_gamma   90.00
#
_symmetry.space_group_name_H-M   'P 1'
#
loop_
_entity.id
_entity.type
_entity.pdbx_description
1 polymer ?
#
loop_
_entity_poly.entity_id
_entity_poly.type
_entity_poly.pdbx_seq_one_letter_code
_entity_poly.pdbx_strand_id
1 'polypeptide(L)'
;MKKSKDDTVLRDHYQTAMESKMKVKGPTGFVTEPRMAEHCCIWDEKYPDCPERITGTLKRCEELKLIEQCKSFPPRAATKEELNKLHSPSVYEMMETTHCNDNIEYLEELSSKYDGIFIHP
;
A
#
# COMPACT_ATOMS: atom_id res chain seq x y z
N MET A 1 -13.99 -51.85 -23.13
CA MET A 1 -13.75 -50.39 -23.04
C MET A 1 -13.59 -50.03 -21.57
N LYS A 2 -12.39 -49.61 -21.14
CA LYS A 2 -12.13 -49.17 -19.76
C LYS A 2 -12.73 -47.76 -19.60
N LYS A 3 -13.73 -47.59 -18.74
CA LYS A 3 -14.23 -46.26 -18.36
C LYS A 3 -13.11 -45.53 -17.62
N SER A 4 -12.60 -44.44 -18.16
CA SER A 4 -11.74 -43.52 -17.40
C SER A 4 -12.60 -42.93 -16.29
N LYS A 5 -12.15 -43.07 -15.03
CA LYS A 5 -12.71 -42.30 -13.93
C LYS A 5 -12.31 -40.86 -14.17
N ASP A 6 -13.26 -40.07 -14.66
CA ASP A 6 -13.11 -38.63 -14.68
C ASP A 6 -13.23 -38.17 -13.23
N ASP A 7 -12.11 -37.86 -12.58
CA ASP A 7 -12.07 -37.30 -11.23
C ASP A 7 -12.68 -35.90 -11.30
N THR A 8 -14.01 -35.86 -11.21
CA THR A 8 -14.75 -34.61 -11.19
C THR A 8 -14.48 -33.96 -9.84
N VAL A 9 -13.49 -33.09 -9.78
CA VAL A 9 -13.18 -32.33 -8.56
C VAL A 9 -14.34 -31.37 -8.32
N LEU A 10 -15.23 -31.74 -7.40
CA LEU A 10 -16.31 -30.87 -6.94
C LEU A 10 -15.69 -29.73 -6.13
N ARG A 11 -15.55 -28.56 -6.76
CA ARG A 11 -15.03 -27.36 -6.11
C ARG A 11 -16.12 -26.74 -5.24
N ASP A 12 -15.98 -26.86 -3.93
CA ASP A 12 -16.77 -26.08 -2.99
C ASP A 12 -16.21 -24.66 -2.88
N HIS A 13 -16.95 -23.69 -3.41
CA HIS A 13 -16.59 -22.27 -3.35
C HIS A 13 -16.62 -21.69 -1.93
N TYR A 14 -17.27 -22.37 -0.98
CA TYR A 14 -17.43 -21.93 0.40
C TYR A 14 -16.50 -22.64 1.39
N GLN A 15 -15.74 -23.63 0.95
CA GLN A 15 -14.89 -24.44 1.83
C GLN A 15 -13.96 -23.58 2.71
N THR A 16 -13.26 -22.60 2.12
CA THR A 16 -12.37 -21.70 2.86
C THR A 16 -13.11 -20.85 3.91
N ALA A 17 -14.33 -20.38 3.60
CA ALA A 17 -15.14 -19.61 4.54
C ALA A 17 -15.62 -20.49 5.70
N MET A 18 -16.05 -21.71 5.41
CA MET A 18 -16.50 -22.69 6.39
C MET A 18 -15.37 -23.11 7.33
N GLU A 19 -14.18 -23.40 6.80
CA GLU A 19 -12.99 -23.75 7.58
C GLU A 19 -12.46 -22.59 8.45
N SER A 20 -12.67 -21.34 8.02
CA SER A 20 -12.28 -20.15 8.78
C SER A 20 -13.14 -19.91 10.02
N LYS A 21 -14.39 -20.43 10.04
CA LYS A 21 -15.35 -20.19 11.12
C LYS A 21 -14.85 -20.62 12.50
N MET A 22 -14.05 -21.69 12.55
CA MET A 22 -13.51 -22.26 13.80
C MET A 22 -12.10 -21.76 14.14
N LYS A 23 -11.50 -20.89 13.32
CA LYS A 23 -10.15 -20.38 13.58
C LYS A 23 -10.19 -19.27 14.63
N VAL A 24 -9.40 -19.44 15.69
CA VAL A 24 -9.13 -18.36 16.65
C VAL A 24 -8.33 -17.27 15.94
N LYS A 25 -8.90 -16.08 15.85
CA LYS A 25 -8.23 -14.91 15.26
C LYS A 25 -7.41 -14.22 16.34
N GLY A 26 -6.16 -13.88 16.02
CA GLY A 26 -5.35 -13.00 16.85
C GLY A 26 -5.81 -11.53 16.78
N PRO A 27 -5.16 -10.62 17.52
CA PRO A 27 -5.45 -9.19 17.44
C PRO A 27 -5.16 -8.64 16.04
N THR A 28 -5.93 -7.66 15.61
CA THR A 28 -5.68 -6.92 14.36
C THR A 28 -4.49 -5.99 14.54
N GLY A 29 -3.49 -6.09 13.67
CA GLY A 29 -2.36 -5.17 13.66
C GLY A 29 -2.71 -3.85 12.96
N PHE A 30 -2.19 -2.75 13.50
CA PHE A 30 -2.34 -1.42 12.91
C PHE A 30 -0.97 -0.76 12.81
N VAL A 31 -0.66 -0.22 11.63
CA VAL A 31 0.57 0.54 11.35
C VAL A 31 0.15 1.83 10.67
N THR A 32 0.66 2.95 11.18
CA THR A 32 0.51 4.25 10.54
C THR A 32 1.79 5.06 10.73
N GLU A 33 1.97 6.07 9.89
CA GLU A 33 3.12 6.96 9.87
C GLU A 33 2.58 8.34 9.49
N PRO A 34 2.64 9.34 10.39
CA PRO A 34 2.13 10.69 10.12
C PRO A 34 2.69 11.31 8.84
N ARG A 35 3.95 11.02 8.50
CA ARG A 35 4.61 11.52 7.28
C ARG A 35 3.94 11.07 5.98
N MET A 36 3.11 10.01 6.00
CA MET A 36 2.31 9.63 4.82
C MET A 36 1.31 10.71 4.40
N ALA A 37 0.95 11.64 5.29
CA ALA A 37 0.09 12.78 4.98
C ALA A 37 0.85 14.01 4.45
N GLU A 38 2.19 13.95 4.35
CA GLU A 38 3.01 15.06 3.86
C GLU A 38 3.16 15.03 2.32
N HIS A 39 2.89 13.88 1.69
CA HIS A 39 3.05 13.68 0.25
C HIS A 39 1.81 14.15 -0.54
N CYS A 40 1.97 15.16 -1.40
CA CYS A 40 0.89 15.70 -2.24
C CYS A 40 1.40 16.20 -3.61
N CYS A 41 0.50 16.37 -4.58
CA CYS A 41 0.87 16.93 -5.88
C CYS A 41 0.99 18.46 -5.77
N ILE A 42 2.21 19.00 -5.93
CA ILE A 42 2.48 20.43 -5.72
C ILE A 42 1.96 21.30 -6.87
N TRP A 43 1.78 20.72 -8.06
CA TRP A 43 1.31 21.43 -9.27
C TRP A 43 -0.16 21.19 -9.62
N ASP A 44 -0.85 20.26 -8.94
CA ASP A 44 -2.30 20.03 -9.10
C ASP A 44 -2.99 19.83 -7.74
N GLU A 45 -3.59 20.90 -7.22
CA GLU A 45 -4.34 20.88 -5.96
C GLU A 45 -5.56 19.93 -5.99
N LYS A 46 -6.04 19.56 -7.17
CA LYS A 46 -7.20 18.67 -7.36
C LYS A 46 -6.78 17.24 -7.68
N TYR A 47 -5.50 16.92 -7.59
CA TYR A 47 -5.02 15.58 -7.83
C TYR A 47 -5.71 14.60 -6.87
N PRO A 48 -6.26 13.47 -7.38
CA PRO A 48 -7.11 12.60 -6.57
C PRO A 48 -6.36 11.92 -5.42
N ASP A 49 -5.05 11.73 -5.54
CA ASP A 49 -4.22 11.19 -4.48
C ASP A 49 -3.66 12.31 -3.59
N CYS A 50 -4.42 12.65 -2.55
CA CYS A 50 -4.15 13.75 -1.62
C CYS A 50 -4.09 13.28 -0.15
N PRO A 51 -3.49 14.07 0.75
CA PRO A 51 -3.37 13.75 2.19
C PRO A 51 -4.69 13.42 2.89
N GLU A 52 -5.81 13.99 2.43
CA GLU A 52 -7.15 13.77 2.98
C GLU A 52 -7.59 12.31 2.86
N ARG A 53 -7.06 11.56 1.89
CA ARG A 53 -7.38 10.13 1.73
C ARG A 53 -6.96 9.32 2.95
N ILE A 54 -5.76 9.57 3.47
CA ILE A 54 -5.27 8.86 4.66
C ILE A 54 -5.81 9.49 5.94
N THR A 55 -5.73 10.82 6.07
CA THR A 55 -6.14 11.52 7.31
C THR A 55 -7.64 11.39 7.57
N GLY A 56 -8.48 11.48 6.53
CA GLY A 56 -9.93 11.29 6.64
C GLY A 56 -10.29 9.85 7.04
N THR A 57 -9.60 8.86 6.48
CA THR A 57 -9.78 7.45 6.85
C THR A 57 -9.37 7.20 8.29
N LEU A 58 -8.22 7.72 8.71
CA LEU A 58 -7.73 7.60 10.09
C LEU A 58 -8.71 8.25 11.07
N LYS A 59 -9.12 9.50 10.81
CA LYS A 59 -10.11 10.21 11.62
C LYS A 59 -11.40 9.41 11.77
N ARG A 60 -11.91 8.83 10.68
CA ARG A 60 -13.13 8.02 10.73
C ARG A 60 -12.94 6.76 11.58
N CYS A 61 -11.79 6.10 11.48
CA CYS A 61 -11.44 4.96 12.31
C CYS A 61 -11.30 5.33 13.80
N GLU A 62 -10.79 6.53 14.11
CA GLU A 62 -10.72 7.07 15.47
C GLU A 62 -12.10 7.35 16.05
N GLU A 63 -12.98 8.05 15.31
CA GLU A 63 -14.37 8.34 15.70
C GLU A 63 -15.15 7.06 16.02
N LEU A 64 -14.90 5.99 15.25
CA LEU A 64 -15.50 4.68 15.42
C LEU A 64 -14.78 3.80 16.45
N LYS A 65 -13.73 4.30 17.09
CA LYS A 65 -12.95 3.56 18.08
C LYS A 65 -12.39 2.25 17.55
N LEU A 66 -12.05 2.20 16.25
CA LEU A 66 -11.48 1.01 15.63
C LEU A 66 -9.99 0.90 15.91
N ILE A 67 -9.29 2.03 15.93
CA ILE A 67 -7.83 2.06 16.18
C ILE A 67 -7.50 1.58 17.59
N GLU A 68 -8.29 1.96 18.61
CA GLU A 68 -8.07 1.54 20.01
C GLU A 68 -8.24 0.02 20.23
N GLN A 69 -8.94 -0.67 19.32
CA GLN A 69 -9.11 -2.12 19.35
C GLN A 69 -7.95 -2.89 18.69
N CYS A 70 -7.07 -2.18 17.97
CA CYS A 70 -5.96 -2.77 17.24
C CYS A 70 -4.67 -2.78 18.07
N LYS A 71 -3.79 -3.73 17.76
CA LYS A 71 -2.41 -3.72 18.24
C LYS A 71 -1.57 -2.82 17.34
N SER A 72 -1.11 -1.69 17.88
CA SER A 72 -0.23 -0.78 17.14
C SER A 72 1.18 -1.35 16.98
N PHE A 73 1.78 -1.13 15.81
CA PHE A 73 3.17 -1.46 15.51
C PHE A 73 3.87 -0.27 14.87
N PRO A 74 5.16 -0.03 15.20
CA PRO A 74 5.91 1.04 14.59
C PRO A 74 6.18 0.75 13.11
N PRO A 75 6.10 1.77 12.23
CA PRO A 75 6.57 1.64 10.86
C PRO A 75 8.10 1.49 10.82
N ARG A 76 8.61 0.96 9.71
CA ARG A 76 10.03 0.96 9.38
C ARG A 76 10.23 1.28 7.90
N ALA A 77 11.37 1.87 7.55
CA ALA A 77 11.76 1.98 6.16
C ALA A 77 12.03 0.58 5.56
N ALA A 78 11.68 0.41 4.29
CA ALA A 78 12.11 -0.74 3.50
C ALA A 78 13.62 -0.59 3.21
N THR A 79 14.37 -1.70 3.23
CA THR A 79 15.80 -1.65 2.88
C THR A 79 15.99 -1.68 1.37
N LYS A 80 17.15 -1.21 0.89
CA LYS A 80 17.51 -1.29 -0.54
C LYS A 80 17.46 -2.73 -1.06
N GLU A 81 17.88 -3.70 -0.25
CA GLU A 81 17.83 -5.12 -0.61
C GLU A 81 16.40 -5.64 -0.72
N GLU A 82 15.47 -5.15 0.11
CA GLU A 82 14.06 -5.51 0.01
C GLU A 82 13.42 -4.93 -1.25
N LEU A 83 13.71 -3.67 -1.57
CA LEU A 83 13.21 -3.00 -2.78
C LEU A 83 13.77 -3.66 -4.05
N ASN A 84 15.05 -4.01 -4.08
CA ASN A 84 15.71 -4.64 -5.22
C ASN A 84 15.23 -6.07 -5.52
N LYS A 85 14.39 -6.67 -4.66
CA LYS A 85 13.71 -7.94 -4.99
C LYS A 85 12.70 -7.79 -6.13
N LEU A 86 12.13 -6.59 -6.30
CA LEU A 86 11.08 -6.30 -7.27
C LEU A 86 11.42 -5.15 -8.22
N HIS A 87 12.29 -4.23 -7.80
CA HIS A 87 12.69 -3.06 -8.58
C HIS A 87 14.14 -3.18 -9.06
N SER A 88 14.43 -2.58 -10.23
CA SER A 88 15.82 -2.48 -10.67
C SER A 88 16.59 -1.48 -9.79
N PRO A 89 17.91 -1.69 -9.55
CA PRO A 89 18.73 -0.76 -8.79
C PRO A 89 18.70 0.68 -9.33
N SER A 90 18.57 0.83 -10.67
CA SER A 90 18.46 2.13 -11.33
C SER A 90 17.22 2.93 -10.92
N VAL A 91 16.10 2.27 -10.62
CA VAL A 91 14.88 2.95 -10.14
C VAL A 91 15.10 3.46 -8.72
N TYR A 92 15.72 2.64 -7.85
CA TYR A 92 16.07 3.06 -6.51
C TYR A 92 17.00 4.28 -6.53
N GLU A 93 18.07 4.22 -7.33
CA GLU A 93 19.04 5.31 -7.46
C GLU A 93 18.40 6.60 -8.00
N MET A 94 17.46 6.49 -8.93
CA MET A 94 16.68 7.64 -9.39
C MET A 94 15.80 8.21 -8.29
N MET A 95 15.03 7.39 -7.57
CA MET A 95 14.15 7.85 -6.49
C MET A 95 14.92 8.49 -5.33
N GLU A 96 16.14 8.04 -5.04
CA GLU A 96 17.00 8.69 -4.05
C GLU A 96 17.34 10.14 -4.42
N THR A 97 17.39 10.49 -5.71
CA THR A 97 17.65 11.88 -6.15
C THR A 97 16.47 12.83 -5.96
N THR A 98 15.28 12.30 -5.67
CA THR A 98 14.07 13.10 -5.48
C THR A 98 13.87 13.52 -4.03
N HIS A 99 14.54 12.86 -3.08
CA HIS A 99 14.42 13.14 -1.66
C HIS A 99 15.00 14.51 -1.29
N CYS A 100 14.21 15.31 -0.56
CA CYS A 100 14.54 16.69 -0.18
C CYS A 100 14.92 17.57 -1.38
N ASN A 101 14.35 17.31 -2.55
CA ASN A 101 14.67 18.03 -3.77
C ASN A 101 13.67 19.18 -4.00
N ASP A 102 14.07 20.41 -3.71
CA ASP A 102 13.21 21.58 -3.84
C ASP A 102 12.97 22.04 -5.31
N ASN A 103 13.55 21.35 -6.30
CA ASN A 103 13.35 21.69 -7.71
C ASN A 103 12.04 21.08 -8.25
N ILE A 104 10.95 21.83 -8.10
CA ILE A 104 9.60 21.42 -8.52
C ILE A 104 9.55 21.11 -10.03
N GLU A 105 10.19 21.92 -10.89
CA GLU A 105 10.21 21.69 -12.34
C GLU A 105 10.86 20.35 -12.69
N TYR A 106 11.97 20.00 -12.03
CA TYR A 106 12.61 18.71 -12.20
C TYR A 106 11.72 17.55 -11.75
N LEU A 107 11.04 17.69 -10.61
CA LEU A 107 10.13 16.66 -10.10
C LEU A 107 8.91 16.48 -11.00
N GLU A 108 8.35 17.55 -11.54
CA GLU A 108 7.26 17.51 -12.52
C GLU A 108 7.72 16.86 -13.84
N GLU A 109 8.87 17.27 -14.37
CA GLU A 109 9.45 16.68 -15.58
C GLU A 109 9.73 15.19 -15.40
N LEU A 110 10.28 14.80 -14.25
CA LEU A 110 10.52 13.40 -13.91
C LEU A 110 9.22 12.61 -13.79
N SER A 111 8.20 13.19 -13.14
CA SER A 111 6.85 12.60 -13.02
C SER A 111 6.22 12.36 -14.39
N SER A 112 6.38 13.31 -15.32
CA SER A 112 5.81 13.24 -16.69
C SER A 112 6.35 12.08 -17.53
N LYS A 113 7.45 11.44 -17.10
CA LYS A 113 8.04 10.26 -17.76
C LYS A 113 7.25 8.98 -17.47
N TYR A 114 6.23 9.05 -16.61
CA TYR A 114 5.42 7.93 -16.16
C TYR A 114 3.93 8.29 -16.19
N ASP A 115 3.07 7.28 -16.36
CA ASP A 115 1.64 7.48 -16.44
C ASP A 115 1.00 7.61 -15.05
N GLY A 116 0.39 8.76 -14.78
CA GLY A 116 -0.52 8.93 -13.64
C GLY A 116 0.15 8.90 -12.27
N ILE A 117 1.37 9.44 -12.16
CA ILE A 117 2.07 9.64 -10.89
C ILE A 117 2.48 11.11 -10.72
N PHE A 118 2.81 11.46 -9.47
CA PHE A 118 3.58 12.65 -9.14
C PHE A 118 4.68 12.25 -8.16
N ILE A 119 5.75 13.04 -8.12
CA ILE A 119 6.86 12.89 -7.18
C ILE A 119 6.94 14.17 -6.36
N HIS A 120 7.01 14.02 -5.05
CA HIS A 120 7.16 15.09 -4.07
C HIS A 120 8.57 15.05 -3.45
N PRO A 121 9.12 16.20 -2.99
CA PRO A 121 10.38 16.24 -2.23
C PRO A 121 10.42 15.31 -1.02
#